data_AF-A0A7W0GWV2-F1
#
_entry.id   AF-A0A7W0GWV2-F1
#
_cell.length_a   1.000
_cell.length_b   1.000
_cell.length_c   1.000
_cell.angle_alpha   90.00
_cell.angle_beta   90.00
_cell.angle_gamma   90.00
#
_symmetry.space_group_name_H-M   'P 1'
#
loop_
_entity.id
_entity.type
_entity.pdbx_description
1 polymer ?
#
loop_
_entity_poly.entity_id
_entity_poly.type
_entity_poly.pdbx_seq_one_letter_code
_entity_poly.pdbx_strand_id
1 'polypeptide(L)'
;MTFKPRIWQPIAVVLSAINLVGAGFAAGSAEPWHATVHAALALAFGLWVPRLRQGPGGSERQARLDMLEAEVSNLGRELSEAQERMDFTERLLAQGPESRRVRPER
;
A
#
# COMPACT_ATOMS: atom_id res chain seq x y z
N MET A 1 -1.99 6.01 -29.38
CA MET A 1 -1.53 4.69 -28.89
C MET A 1 -1.56 4.70 -27.37
N THR A 2 -2.28 3.77 -26.73
CA THR A 2 -2.42 3.75 -25.26
C THR A 2 -1.24 3.03 -24.61
N PHE A 3 -0.44 3.76 -23.83
CA PHE A 3 0.66 3.20 -23.06
C PHE A 3 0.11 2.33 -21.92
N LYS A 4 0.29 1.00 -22.00
CA LYS A 4 -0.11 0.04 -20.95
C LYS A 4 1.09 -0.27 -20.04
N PRO A 5 1.13 0.23 -18.79
CA PRO A 5 2.26 0.01 -17.88
C PRO A 5 2.60 -1.45 -17.65
N ARG A 6 1.58 -2.31 -17.62
CA ARG A 6 1.72 -3.78 -17.46
C ARG A 6 2.60 -4.45 -18.51
N ILE A 7 2.72 -3.87 -19.70
CA ILE A 7 3.52 -4.42 -20.81
C ILE A 7 4.86 -3.69 -20.89
N TRP A 8 4.88 -2.38 -20.67
CA TRP A 8 6.10 -1.58 -20.80
C TRP A 8 7.07 -1.70 -19.61
N GLN A 9 6.58 -1.96 -18.41
CA GLN A 9 7.44 -2.16 -17.23
C GLN A 9 8.43 -3.34 -17.41
N PRO A 10 7.99 -4.57 -17.75
CA PRO A 10 8.93 -5.68 -17.93
C PRO A 10 9.91 -5.41 -19.08
N ILE A 11 9.45 -4.76 -20.15
CA ILE A 11 10.31 -4.36 -21.28
C ILE A 11 11.40 -3.40 -20.80
N ALA A 12 11.05 -2.36 -20.03
CA ALA A 12 12.03 -1.41 -19.50
C ALA A 12 13.05 -2.08 -18.56
N VAL A 13 12.62 -3.03 -17.71
CA VAL A 13 13.52 -3.79 -16.84
C VAL A 13 14.52 -4.62 -17.67
N VAL A 14 14.02 -5.34 -18.68
CA VAL A 14 14.88 -6.17 -19.55
C VAL A 14 15.86 -5.29 -20.32
N LEU A 15 15.41 -4.17 -20.88
CA LEU A 15 16.28 -3.23 -21.58
C LEU A 15 17.34 -2.62 -20.66
N SER A 16 16.98 -2.29 -19.42
CA SER A 16 17.94 -1.80 -18.43
C SER A 16 19.02 -2.84 -18.13
N ALA A 17 18.62 -4.10 -17.90
CA ALA A 17 19.55 -5.20 -17.61
C ALA A 17 20.49 -5.49 -18.79
N ILE A 18 19.96 -5.56 -20.02
CA ILE A 18 20.77 -5.78 -21.23
C ILE A 18 21.79 -4.66 -21.41
N ASN A 19 21.38 -3.41 -21.22
CA ASN A 19 22.29 -2.28 -21.34
C ASN A 19 23.35 -2.27 -20.23
N LEU A 20 23.00 -2.67 -19.00
CA LEU A 20 24.00 -2.78 -17.93
C LEU A 20 25.08 -3.83 -18.24
N VAL A 21 24.67 -4.98 -18.77
CA VAL A 21 25.61 -6.03 -19.23
C VAL A 21 26.48 -5.53 -20.38
N GLY A 22 25.88 -4.84 -21.36
CA GLY A 22 26.61 -4.22 -22.47
C GLY A 22 27.66 -3.20 -21.98
N ALA A 23 27.34 -2.40 -20.97
CA ALA A 23 28.28 -1.46 -20.37
C ALA A 23 29.48 -2.16 -19.74
N GLY A 24 29.24 -3.24 -19.00
CA GLY A 24 30.29 -4.06 -18.40
C GLY A 24 31.21 -4.71 -19.44
N PHE A 25 30.65 -5.24 -20.52
CA PHE A 25 31.42 -5.82 -21.62
C PHE A 25 32.28 -4.78 -22.34
N ALA A 26 31.71 -3.64 -22.72
CA ALA A 26 32.44 -2.58 -23.42
C ALA A 26 33.55 -1.94 -22.55
N ALA A 27 33.32 -1.82 -21.24
CA ALA A 27 34.34 -1.36 -20.30
C ALA A 27 35.52 -2.36 -20.21
N GLY A 28 35.25 -3.67 -20.22
CA GLY A 28 36.26 -4.72 -20.25
C GLY A 28 37.07 -4.76 -21.55
N SER A 29 36.47 -4.30 -22.66
CA SER A 29 37.11 -4.22 -23.98
C SER A 29 37.85 -2.90 -24.26
N ALA A 30 38.00 -2.03 -23.25
CA ALA A 30 38.59 -0.70 -23.37
C ALA A 30 37.89 0.23 -24.41
N GLU A 31 36.57 0.09 -24.57
CA GLU A 31 35.74 0.94 -25.41
C GLU A 31 34.87 1.90 -24.57
N PRO A 32 35.44 3.01 -24.07
CA PRO A 32 34.79 3.86 -23.08
C PRO A 32 33.51 4.53 -23.61
N TRP A 33 33.44 4.80 -24.91
CA TRP A 33 32.26 5.41 -25.53
C TRP A 33 31.06 4.46 -25.53
N HIS A 34 31.24 3.21 -25.95
CA HIS A 34 30.18 2.20 -25.94
C HIS A 34 29.71 1.89 -24.52
N ALA A 35 30.65 1.81 -23.57
CA ALA A 35 30.31 1.61 -22.16
C ALA A 35 29.44 2.75 -21.61
N THR A 36 29.75 4.00 -21.97
CA THR A 36 29.00 5.18 -21.53
C THR A 36 27.59 5.21 -22.11
N VAL A 37 27.42 4.91 -23.40
CA VAL A 37 26.09 4.85 -24.05
C VAL A 37 25.21 3.78 -23.38
N HIS A 38 25.77 2.59 -23.16
CA HIS A 38 25.06 1.51 -22.49
C HIS A 38 24.71 1.86 -21.04
N ALA A 39 25.62 2.46 -20.28
CA ALA A 39 25.35 2.91 -18.92
C ALA A 39 24.23 3.96 -18.87
N ALA A 40 24.25 4.93 -19.78
CA ALA A 40 23.21 5.96 -19.87
C ALA A 40 21.83 5.36 -20.18
N LEU A 41 21.75 4.42 -21.13
CA LEU A 41 20.52 3.72 -21.45
C LEU A 41 20.02 2.87 -20.27
N ALA A 42 20.91 2.16 -19.59
CA ALA A 42 20.56 1.37 -18.40
C ALA A 42 19.90 2.22 -17.32
N LEU A 43 20.48 3.41 -17.04
CA LEU A 43 19.94 4.38 -16.09
C LEU A 43 18.60 4.95 -16.56
N ALA A 44 18.50 5.33 -17.83
CA ALA A 44 17.26 5.89 -18.39
C ALA A 44 16.10 4.90 -18.26
N PHE A 45 16.30 3.64 -18.64
CA PHE A 45 15.27 2.59 -18.51
C PHE A 45 14.99 2.26 -17.04
N GLY A 46 16.01 2.18 -16.19
CA GLY A 46 15.86 1.93 -14.75
C GLY A 46 15.02 3.00 -14.05
N LEU A 47 15.28 4.28 -14.35
CA LEU A 47 14.52 5.42 -13.80
C LEU A 47 13.10 5.54 -14.39
N TRP A 48 12.85 4.91 -15.54
CA TRP A 48 11.52 4.90 -16.15
C TRP A 48 10.59 3.85 -15.52
N VAL A 49 11.12 2.79 -14.91
CA VAL A 49 10.33 1.73 -14.25
C VAL A 49 9.40 2.27 -13.15
N PRO A 50 9.87 3.09 -12.17
CA PRO A 50 8.98 3.67 -11.17
C PRO A 50 7.92 4.60 -11.76
N ARG A 51 8.28 5.38 -12.79
CA ARG A 51 7.34 6.27 -13.49
C ARG A 51 6.22 5.51 -14.20
N LEU A 52 6.52 4.33 -14.75
CA LEU A 52 5.49 3.45 -15.33
C LEU A 52 4.55 2.89 -14.26
N ARG A 53 5.04 2.64 -13.03
CA ARG A 53 4.19 2.19 -11.90
C ARG A 53 3.21 3.26 -11.41
N GLN A 54 3.60 4.53 -11.50
CA GLN A 54 2.79 5.68 -11.06
C GLN A 54 1.72 6.13 -12.07
N GLY A 55 1.31 5.27 -13.00
CA GLY A 55 0.23 5.60 -13.93
C GLY A 55 -1.04 6.08 -13.19
N PRO A 56 -1.89 6.91 -13.82
CA PRO A 56 -3.03 7.57 -13.17
C PRO A 56 -3.90 6.64 -12.30
N GLY A 57 -4.16 5.41 -12.76
CA GLY A 57 -4.96 4.43 -12.03
C GLY A 57 -4.27 3.72 -10.85
N GLY A 58 -2.95 3.83 -10.70
CA GLY A 58 -2.22 3.29 -9.55
C GLY A 58 -2.40 4.16 -8.31
N SER A 59 -2.29 5.47 -8.48
CA SER A 59 -2.51 6.46 -7.41
C SER A 59 -3.98 6.48 -6.96
N GLU A 60 -4.91 6.46 -7.92
CA GLU A 60 -6.35 6.42 -7.63
C GLU A 60 -6.77 5.13 -6.89
N ARG A 61 -6.18 3.99 -7.25
CA ARG A 61 -6.42 2.72 -6.55
C ARG A 61 -5.88 2.77 -5.12
N GLN A 62 -4.70 3.36 -4.90
CA GLN A 62 -4.15 3.53 -3.56
C GLN A 62 -5.05 4.45 -2.72
N ALA A 63 -5.46 5.59 -3.26
CA ALA A 63 -6.38 6.50 -2.59
C ALA A 63 -7.71 5.83 -2.22
N ARG A 64 -8.24 4.96 -3.10
CA ARG A 64 -9.44 4.18 -2.80
C ARG A 64 -9.21 3.16 -1.67
N LEU A 65 -8.03 2.54 -1.61
CA LEU A 65 -7.69 1.61 -0.52
C LEU A 65 -7.55 2.34 0.82
N ASP A 66 -6.87 3.49 0.84
CA ASP A 66 -6.69 4.30 2.05
C ASP A 66 -8.05 4.79 2.58
N MET A 67 -8.97 5.17 1.68
CA MET A 67 -10.34 5.52 2.04
C MET A 67 -11.11 4.33 2.64
N LEU A 68 -10.96 3.14 2.05
CA LEU A 68 -11.61 1.92 2.55
C LEU A 68 -11.08 1.53 3.93
N GLU A 69 -9.78 1.67 4.15
CA GLU A 69 -9.13 1.40 5.45
C GLU A 69 -9.66 2.35 6.53
N ALA A 70 -9.83 3.63 6.21
CA ALA A 70 -10.45 4.60 7.11
C ALA A 70 -11.90 4.23 7.45
N GLU A 71 -12.68 3.79 6.47
CA GLU A 71 -14.07 3.36 6.66
C GLU A 71 -14.18 2.11 7.55
N VAL A 72 -13.32 1.10 7.32
CA VAL A 72 -13.24 -0.10 8.16
C VAL A 72 -12.84 0.23 9.60
N SER A 73 -11.86 1.13 9.78
CA SER A 73 -11.46 1.60 11.10
C SER A 73 -12.62 2.31 11.82
N ASN A 74 -13.36 3.15 11.10
CA ASN A 74 -14.53 3.83 11.64
C ASN A 74 -15.63 2.84 12.05
N LEU A 75 -15.94 1.86 11.20
CA LEU A 75 -16.91 0.79 11.52
C LEU A 75 -16.46 -0.02 12.76
N GLY A 76 -15.16 -0.32 12.86
CA GLY A 76 -14.60 -0.99 14.04
C GLY A 76 -14.84 -0.19 15.32
N ARG A 77 -14.66 1.13 15.28
CA ARG A 77 -14.94 2.02 16.41
C ARG A 77 -16.43 2.04 16.77
N GLU A 78 -17.31 2.19 15.78
CA GLU A 78 -18.76 2.20 16.00
C GLU A 78 -19.27 0.88 16.59
N LEU A 79 -18.73 -0.25 16.13
CA LEU A 79 -19.04 -1.56 16.70
C LEU A 79 -18.58 -1.69 18.15
N SER A 80 -17.39 -1.17 18.49
CA SER A 80 -16.90 -1.15 19.88
C SER A 80 -17.82 -0.34 20.79
N GLU A 81 -18.25 0.84 20.35
CA GLU A 81 -19.18 1.69 21.11
C GLU A 81 -20.55 1.02 21.28
N ALA A 82 -21.05 0.34 20.23
CA ALA A 82 -22.29 -0.42 20.32
C ALA A 82 -22.17 -1.58 21.32
N GLN A 83 -21.04 -2.29 21.33
CA GLN A 83 -20.76 -3.34 22.30
C GLN A 83 -20.71 -2.81 23.74
N GLU A 84 -20.05 -1.68 23.98
CA GLU A 84 -20.00 -1.05 25.31
C GLU A 84 -21.39 -0.65 25.81
N ARG A 85 -22.25 -0.12 24.93
CA ARG A 85 -23.64 0.21 25.27
C ARG A 85 -24.45 -1.04 25.62
N MET A 86 -24.29 -2.12 24.86
CA MET A 86 -24.94 -3.39 25.16
C MET A 86 -24.48 -3.95 26.50
N ASP A 87 -23.17 -3.97 26.76
CA ASP A 87 -22.59 -4.42 28.04
C ASP A 87 -23.08 -3.55 29.22
N PHE A 88 -23.22 -2.23 29.01
CA PHE A 88 -23.84 -1.35 30.00
C PHE A 88 -25.30 -1.71 30.27
N THR A 89 -26.11 -1.95 29.23
CA THR A 89 -27.51 -2.35 29.42
C THR A 89 -27.63 -3.70 30.12
N GLU A 90 -26.74 -4.64 29.81
CA GLU A 90 -26.69 -5.94 30.48
C GLU A 90 -26.39 -5.79 31.97
N ARG A 91 -25.37 -4.99 32.32
CA ARG A 91 -25.04 -4.68 33.73
C ARG A 91 -26.20 -4.00 34.46
N LEU A 92 -26.96 -3.12 33.80
CA LEU A 92 -28.11 -2.45 34.40
C LEU A 92 -29.26 -3.43 34.65
N LEU A 93 -29.52 -4.34 33.70
CA LEU A 93 -30.54 -5.39 33.84
C LEU A 93 -30.17 -6.42 34.91
N ALA A 94 -28.89 -6.80 35.00
CA ALA A 94 -28.37 -7.71 36.02
C ALA A 94 -28.46 -7.09 37.44
N GLN A 95 -28.40 -5.77 37.57
CA GLN A 95 -28.59 -5.02 38.82
C GLN A 95 -30.07 -4.84 39.24
N GLY A 96 -30.99 -5.68 38.74
CA GLY A 96 -32.42 -5.63 39.04
C GLY A 96 -32.79 -5.42 40.52
N PRO A 97 -34.08 -5.14 40.84
CA PRO A 97 -34.56 -4.51 42.08
C PRO A 97 -34.22 -5.18 43.43
N GLU A 98 -33.48 -6.29 43.46
CA GLU A 98 -32.98 -6.95 44.67
C GLU A 98 -31.99 -6.09 45.48
N SER A 99 -31.19 -5.23 44.83
CA SER A 99 -30.25 -4.33 45.54
C SER A 99 -30.96 -3.27 46.41
N ARG A 100 -32.24 -2.97 46.15
CA ARG A 100 -33.06 -2.05 46.97
C ARG A 100 -33.72 -2.73 48.18
N ARG A 101 -33.69 -4.06 48.30
CA ARG A 101 -34.30 -4.82 49.43
C ARG A 101 -33.30 -5.25 50.50
N VAL A 102 -32.11 -4.65 50.58
CA VAL A 102 -31.23 -4.84 51.73
C VAL A 102 -31.72 -3.97 52.91
N ARG A 103 -32.66 -4.59 53.65
CA ARG A 103 -33.11 -4.42 55.04
C ARG A 103 -32.47 -3.28 55.87
N PRO A 104 -33.27 -2.37 56.47
CA PRO A 104 -32.83 -1.61 57.63
C PRO A 104 -32.86 -2.53 58.86
N GLU A 105 -31.70 -2.90 59.40
CA GLU A 105 -31.61 -3.49 60.74
C GLU A 105 -31.12 -2.42 61.72
N ARG A 106 -31.77 -2.46 62.89
CA ARG A 106 -31.60 -1.57 64.04
C ARG A 106 -30.24 -1.71 64.70
#